data_AF-A0A3P7J7E2-F1
#
_entry.id   AF-A0A3P7J7E2-F1
#
_cell.length_a   1.000
_cell.length_b   1.000
_cell.length_c   1.000
_cell.angle_alpha   90.00
_cell.angle_beta   90.00
_cell.angle_gamma   90.00
#
_symmetry.space_group_name_H-M   'P 1'
#
loop_
_entity.id
_entity.type
_entity.pdbx_description
1 polymer ?
#
loop_
_entity_poly.entity_id
_entity_poly.type
_entity_poly.pdbx_seq_one_letter_code
_entity_poly.pdbx_strand_id
1 'polypeptide(L)'
;MVDSLVTPPSSSTVGINQMMGATQSNESDELCYLDPKVMHALSRDTSSVARARQPPPQDVILFVIGGGNYVEYQNLVDYGKLKNLQRVTYGCTELVNPRQFTDQVSLLWVCECG
;
A
#
# COMPACT_ATOMS: atom_id res chain seq x y z
N MET A 1 19.98 -23.06 -10.90
CA MET A 1 18.69 -22.73 -11.56
C MET A 1 17.70 -22.17 -10.53
N VAL A 2 18.10 -21.18 -9.72
CA VAL A 2 17.19 -20.58 -8.71
C VAL A 2 17.14 -19.04 -8.75
N ASP A 3 17.80 -18.41 -9.72
CA ASP A 3 18.00 -16.95 -9.77
C ASP A 3 16.90 -16.17 -10.51
N SER A 4 15.62 -16.49 -10.32
CA SER A 4 14.56 -15.75 -11.06
C SER A 4 13.26 -15.47 -10.30
N LEU A 5 13.29 -15.47 -8.95
CA LEU A 5 12.11 -15.08 -8.15
C LEU A 5 12.12 -13.61 -7.68
N VAL A 6 13.00 -12.76 -8.23
CA VAL A 6 12.80 -11.31 -8.07
C VAL A 6 11.59 -10.92 -8.91
N THR A 7 10.44 -10.91 -8.26
CA THR A 7 9.22 -10.36 -8.84
C THR A 7 9.55 -8.89 -9.13
N PRO A 8 9.50 -8.42 -10.40
CA PRO A 8 9.65 -6.99 -10.68
C PRO A 8 8.62 -6.24 -9.80
N PRO A 9 8.94 -5.04 -9.27
CA PRO A 9 8.14 -4.39 -8.23
C PRO A 9 6.69 -4.27 -8.72
N SER A 10 5.88 -5.24 -8.33
CA SER A 10 4.50 -5.36 -8.74
C SER A 10 3.73 -4.29 -8.01
N SER A 11 2.68 -3.77 -8.64
CA SER A 11 1.84 -2.59 -8.32
C SER A 11 1.67 -2.15 -6.86
N SER A 12 1.92 -2.99 -5.86
CA SER A 12 2.00 -2.64 -4.43
C SER A 12 2.86 -1.41 -4.08
N THR A 13 3.96 -1.14 -4.78
CA THR A 13 4.80 0.07 -4.53
C THR A 13 4.19 1.37 -5.10
N VAL A 14 3.24 1.25 -6.03
CA VAL A 14 2.66 2.38 -6.77
C VAL A 14 1.91 3.33 -5.83
N GLY A 15 1.26 2.80 -4.77
CA GLY A 15 0.55 3.63 -3.78
C GLY A 15 1.48 4.49 -2.92
N ILE A 16 2.63 3.97 -2.52
CA ILE A 16 3.55 4.68 -1.60
C ILE A 16 4.22 5.86 -2.30
N ASN A 17 4.61 5.67 -3.57
CA ASN A 17 5.16 6.75 -4.39
C ASN A 17 4.19 7.94 -4.53
N GLN A 18 2.90 7.66 -4.66
CA GLN A 18 1.85 8.67 -4.72
C GLN A 18 1.62 9.39 -3.38
N MET A 19 1.72 8.67 -2.25
CA MET A 19 1.64 9.27 -0.91
C MET A 19 2.84 10.17 -0.60
N MET A 20 4.01 9.87 -1.16
CA MET A 20 5.28 10.57 -0.93
C MET A 20 5.53 11.76 -1.89
N GLY A 21 4.60 12.07 -2.79
CA GLY A 21 4.66 13.26 -3.66
C GLY A 21 5.66 13.19 -4.82
N ALA A 22 6.22 12.01 -5.14
CA ALA A 22 7.15 11.84 -6.24
C ALA A 22 6.45 11.17 -7.44
N THR A 23 6.13 11.99 -8.44
CA THR A 23 5.44 11.69 -9.71
C THR A 23 3.91 11.53 -9.60
N GLN A 24 3.20 12.56 -10.07
CA GLN A 24 1.77 12.53 -10.36
C GLN A 24 1.55 11.68 -11.62
N SER A 25 1.45 10.36 -11.47
CA SER A 25 0.69 9.57 -12.42
C SER A 25 -0.80 9.82 -12.14
N ASN A 26 -1.61 9.96 -13.20
CA ASN A 26 -3.04 10.33 -13.21
C ASN A 26 -3.98 9.36 -12.44
N GLU A 27 -3.45 8.52 -11.55
CA GLU A 27 -4.18 7.56 -10.69
C GLU A 27 -4.34 8.07 -9.24
N SER A 28 -3.97 9.34 -8.99
CA SER A 28 -4.02 9.98 -7.66
C SER A 28 -5.44 10.15 -7.09
N ASP A 29 -6.46 9.80 -7.86
CA ASP A 29 -7.88 9.89 -7.53
C ASP A 29 -8.42 8.66 -6.76
N GLU A 30 -7.63 7.59 -6.61
CA GLU A 30 -8.12 6.35 -5.99
C GLU A 30 -7.93 6.30 -4.46
N LEU A 31 -7.02 7.09 -3.89
CA LEU A 31 -6.69 7.09 -2.46
C LEU A 31 -7.31 8.28 -1.70
N CYS A 32 -8.11 7.99 -0.68
CA CYS A 32 -8.66 8.99 0.23
C CYS A 32 -7.58 9.57 1.14
N TYR A 33 -7.46 10.90 1.18
CA TYR A 33 -6.59 11.59 2.14
C TYR A 33 -7.41 12.08 3.33
N LEU A 34 -7.00 11.65 4.53
CA LEU A 34 -7.68 11.93 5.78
C LEU A 34 -6.67 12.55 6.76
N ASP A 35 -6.97 13.75 7.22
CA ASP A 35 -6.20 14.42 8.28
C ASP A 35 -7.02 14.41 9.58
N PRO A 36 -6.61 13.65 10.62
CA PRO A 36 -7.34 13.60 11.89
C PRO A 36 -7.40 14.95 12.61
N LYS A 37 -6.49 15.89 12.29
CA LYS A 37 -6.49 17.24 12.88
C LYS A 37 -7.51 18.17 12.23
N VAL A 38 -7.97 17.85 11.02
CA VAL A 38 -8.99 18.60 10.29
C VAL A 38 -10.30 17.80 10.37
N MET A 39 -10.82 17.65 11.58
CA MET A 39 -12.12 17.04 11.82
C MET A 39 -13.18 17.84 11.04
N HIS A 40 -13.82 17.21 10.05
CA HIS A 40 -15.09 17.59 9.40
C HIS A 40 -15.15 18.57 8.19
N ALA A 41 -14.09 18.94 7.48
CA ALA A 41 -14.22 20.07 6.52
C ALA A 41 -13.77 19.91 5.06
N LEU A 42 -13.44 18.72 4.53
CA LEU A 42 -12.95 18.64 3.13
C LEU A 42 -13.71 17.60 2.30
N SER A 43 -14.38 18.06 1.24
CA SER A 43 -14.79 17.23 0.09
C SER A 43 -13.56 16.56 -0.50
N ARG A 44 -13.75 15.39 -1.13
CA ARG A 44 -12.71 14.59 -1.82
C ARG A 44 -11.75 15.45 -2.65
N ASP A 45 -12.30 16.50 -3.27
CA ASP A 45 -11.63 17.45 -4.16
C ASP A 45 -10.60 18.36 -3.48
N THR A 46 -10.73 18.65 -2.18
CA THR A 46 -9.81 19.56 -1.46
C THR A 46 -8.65 18.80 -0.77
N SER A 47 -8.71 17.47 -0.77
CA SER A 47 -7.77 16.59 -0.09
C SER A 47 -6.40 16.48 -0.79
N SER A 48 -6.36 16.65 -2.12
CA SER A 48 -5.13 16.66 -2.94
C SER A 48 -4.30 17.94 -2.73
N VAL A 49 -4.97 19.07 -2.57
CA VAL A 49 -4.35 20.39 -2.33
C VAL A 49 -3.75 20.48 -0.93
N ALA A 50 -4.40 19.85 0.06
CA ALA A 50 -3.88 19.77 1.43
C ALA A 50 -2.60 18.93 1.53
N ARG A 51 -2.49 17.82 0.76
CA ARG A 51 -1.29 16.98 0.66
C ARG A 51 -0.07 17.73 0.14
N ALA A 52 -0.23 18.53 -0.92
CA ALA A 52 0.89 19.22 -1.57
C ALA A 52 1.59 20.26 -0.67
N ARG A 53 0.94 20.68 0.42
CA ARG A 53 1.47 21.69 1.36
C ARG A 53 2.22 21.10 2.55
N GLN A 54 2.17 19.78 2.76
CA GLN A 54 2.83 19.14 3.89
C GLN A 54 4.21 18.63 3.50
N PRO A 55 5.20 18.71 4.40
CA PRO A 55 6.50 18.08 4.19
C PRO A 55 6.34 16.55 4.05
N PRO A 56 7.19 15.88 3.25
CA PRO A 56 7.10 14.43 3.08
C PRO A 56 7.18 13.68 4.41
N PRO A 57 6.29 12.72 4.66
CA PRO A 57 6.28 11.97 5.91
C PRO A 57 7.56 11.15 6.05
N GLN A 58 8.17 11.18 7.23
CA GLN A 58 9.37 10.40 7.56
C GLN A 58 9.04 9.05 8.21
N ASP A 59 7.82 8.93 8.73
CA ASP A 59 7.29 7.77 9.43
C ASP A 59 6.03 7.31 8.70
N VAL A 60 6.07 6.10 8.16
CA VAL A 60 5.03 5.57 7.28
C VAL A 60 4.53 4.24 7.82
N ILE A 61 3.21 4.12 7.96
CA ILE A 61 2.53 2.89 8.34
C ILE A 61 1.67 2.45 7.15
N LEU A 62 1.86 1.22 6.71
CA LEU A 62 1.14 0.62 5.60
C LEU A 62 0.34 -0.56 6.13
N PHE A 63 -0.98 -0.50 6.01
CA PHE A 63 -1.88 -1.53 6.51
C PHE A 63 -2.68 -2.15 5.36
N VAL A 64 -2.43 -3.42 5.07
CA VAL A 64 -3.15 -4.19 4.04
C VAL A 64 -4.34 -4.91 4.67
N ILE A 65 -5.53 -4.66 4.16
CA ILE A 65 -6.74 -5.37 4.58
C ILE A 65 -6.87 -6.62 3.71
N GLY A 66 -6.90 -7.79 4.33
CA GLY A 66 -6.90 -9.11 3.68
C GLY A 66 -5.59 -9.89 3.89
N GLY A 67 -5.15 -10.58 2.84
CA GLY A 67 -3.92 -11.36 2.86
C GLY A 67 -2.70 -10.52 2.46
N GLY A 68 -1.82 -10.23 3.43
CA GLY A 68 -0.52 -9.63 3.19
C GLY A 68 0.54 -10.67 2.83
N ASN A 69 1.58 -10.24 2.12
CA ASN A 69 2.66 -11.11 1.66
C ASN A 69 4.06 -10.55 2.00
N TYR A 70 5.02 -11.45 2.28
CA TYR A 70 6.40 -11.10 2.58
C TYR A 70 7.13 -10.40 1.43
N VAL A 71 6.72 -10.64 0.18
CA VAL A 71 7.27 -9.93 -0.98
C VAL A 71 6.94 -8.43 -0.92
N GLU A 72 5.74 -8.07 -0.47
CA GLU A 72 5.33 -6.68 -0.32
C GLU A 72 6.11 -5.99 0.81
N TYR A 73 6.33 -6.72 1.91
CA TYR A 73 7.17 -6.24 3.00
C TYR A 73 8.59 -5.93 2.53
N GLN A 74 9.22 -6.81 1.74
CA GLN A 74 10.55 -6.56 1.18
C GLN A 74 10.56 -5.32 0.28
N ASN A 75 9.58 -5.21 -0.63
CA ASN A 75 9.44 -4.05 -1.49
C ASN A 75 9.31 -2.75 -0.69
N LEU A 76 8.54 -2.78 0.41
CA LEU A 76 8.34 -1.64 1.30
C LEU A 76 9.61 -1.26 2.08
N VAL A 77 10.36 -2.24 2.57
CA VAL A 77 11.64 -2.01 3.26
C VAL A 77 12.66 -1.39 2.31
N ASP A 78 12.76 -1.91 1.09
CA ASP A 78 13.69 -1.38 0.08
C ASP A 78 13.26 0.01 -0.38
N TYR A 79 11.95 0.25 -0.48
CA TYR A 79 11.40 1.59 -0.70
C TYR A 79 11.80 2.56 0.41
N GLY A 80 11.69 2.15 1.67
CA GLY A 80 12.09 2.95 2.83
C GLY A 80 13.56 3.35 2.79
N LYS A 81 14.44 2.42 2.41
CA LYS A 81 15.87 2.70 2.21
C LYS A 81 16.11 3.68 1.07
N LEU A 82 15.49 3.45 -0.09
CA LEU A 82 15.62 4.31 -1.28
C LEU A 82 15.17 5.76 -1.02
N LYS A 83 14.14 5.95 -0.20
CA LYS A 83 13.61 7.27 0.16
C LYS A 83 14.15 7.82 1.47
N ASN A 84 15.09 7.10 2.10
CA ASN A 84 15.73 7.49 3.35
C ASN A 84 14.74 7.80 4.49
N LEU A 85 13.66 7.01 4.57
CA LEU A 85 12.63 7.12 5.60
C LEU A 85 13.19 6.74 6.98
N GLN A 86 12.75 7.44 8.02
CA GLN A 86 13.16 7.16 9.40
C GLN A 86 12.54 5.87 9.93
N ARG A 87 11.26 5.63 9.60
CA ARG A 87 10.54 4.45 10.08
C ARG A 87 9.49 4.01 9.07
N VAL A 88 9.46 2.70 8.82
CA VAL A 88 8.48 2.08 7.95
C VAL A 88 7.89 0.87 8.66
N THR A 89 6.57 0.84 8.79
CA THR A 89 5.84 -0.22 9.49
C THR A 89 4.87 -0.89 8.52
N TYR A 90 5.02 -2.19 8.29
CA TYR A 90 4.07 -2.99 7.55
C TYR A 90 3.11 -3.69 8.51
N GLY A 91 1.82 -3.63 8.21
CA GLY A 91 0.77 -4.37 8.88
C GLY A 91 -0.17 -4.98 7.87
N CYS A 92 -0.75 -6.12 8.22
CA CYS A 92 -1.83 -6.74 7.46
C CYS A 92 -2.79 -7.43 8.42
N THR A 93 -4.01 -7.75 7.97
CA THR A 93 -4.96 -8.52 8.80
C THR A 93 -4.55 -9.98 8.93
N GLU A 94 -4.01 -10.58 7.86
CA GLU A 94 -3.48 -11.95 7.87
C GLU A 94 -2.22 -12.01 6.99
N LEU A 95 -1.18 -12.71 7.44
CA LEU A 95 0.05 -12.91 6.67
C LEU A 95 -0.01 -14.30 6.02
N VAL A 96 -0.17 -14.34 4.71
CA VAL A 96 -0.66 -15.54 4.00
C VAL A 96 0.35 -15.96 2.93
N ASN A 97 0.64 -17.26 2.85
CA ASN A 97 1.41 -17.80 1.75
C ASN A 97 0.55 -17.90 0.47
N PRO A 98 1.13 -17.84 -0.73
CA PRO A 98 0.36 -17.89 -1.99
C PRO A 98 -0.61 -19.07 -2.07
N ARG A 99 -0.21 -20.23 -1.55
CA ARG A 99 -1.06 -21.43 -1.49
C ARG A 99 -2.28 -21.26 -0.58
N GLN A 100 -2.08 -20.71 0.61
CA GLN A 100 -3.17 -20.47 1.56
C GLN A 100 -4.15 -19.44 0.99
N PHE A 101 -3.64 -18.43 0.28
CA PHE A 101 -4.48 -17.45 -0.41
C PHE A 101 -5.32 -18.09 -1.52
N THR A 102 -4.73 -18.95 -2.36
CA THR A 102 -5.50 -19.68 -3.38
C THR A 102 -6.56 -20.59 -2.77
N ASP A 103 -6.28 -21.22 -1.64
CA ASP A 103 -7.24 -22.08 -0.94
C ASP A 103 -8.43 -21.25 -0.42
N GLN A 104 -8.18 -20.08 0.18
CA GLN A 104 -9.24 -19.17 0.64
C GLN A 104 -10.11 -18.67 -0.51
N VAL A 105 -9.49 -18.33 -1.64
CA VAL A 105 -10.20 -17.89 -2.85
C VAL A 105 -11.05 -19.04 -3.40
N SER A 106 -10.48 -20.24 -3.56
CA SER A 106 -11.22 -21.43 -4.00
C SER A 106 -12.40 -21.77 -3.10
N LEU A 107 -12.25 -21.62 -1.78
CA LEU A 107 -13.34 -21.84 -0.83
C LEU A 107 -14.48 -20.83 -1.05
N LEU A 108 -14.15 -19.56 -1.26
CA LEU A 108 -15.14 -18.51 -1.52
C LEU A 108 -15.98 -18.83 -2.77
N TRP A 109 -15.31 -19.23 -3.87
CA TRP A 109 -15.98 -19.59 -5.12
C TRP A 109 -16.90 -20.80 -5.00
N VAL A 110 -16.57 -21.78 -4.15
CA VAL A 110 -17.43 -22.95 -3.91
C VAL A 110 -18.69 -22.59 -3.15
N CYS A 111 -18.63 -21.59 -2.25
CA CYS A 111 -19.78 -21.15 -1.47
C CYS A 111 -20.84 -20.37 -2.26
N GLU A 112 -20.50 -19.73 -3.40
CA GLU A 112 -21.48 -19.02 -4.23
C GLU A 112 -22.28 -19.93 -5.20
N CYS A 113 -21.88 -21.18 -5.37
CA CYS A 113 -22.55 -22.12 -6.29
C CYS A 113 -23.57 -23.07 -5.63
N GLY A 114 -23.95 -22.85 -4.36
CA GLY A 114 -24.99 -23.60 -3.65
C GLY A 114 -26.22 -22.75 -3.37
#